data_AF-A0A845CU06-F1
#
_entry.id   AF-A0A845CU06-F1
#
_cell.length_a   1.000
_cell.length_b   1.000
_cell.length_c   1.000
_cell.angle_alpha   90.00
_cell.angle_beta   90.00
_cell.angle_gamma   90.00
#
_symmetry.space_group_name_H-M   'P 1'
#
loop_
_entity.id
_entity.type
_entity.pdbx_description
1 polymer ?
#
loop_
_entity_poly.entity_id
_entity_poly.type
_entity_poly.pdbx_seq_one_letter_code
_entity_poly.pdbx_strand_id
1 'polypeptide(L)'
;MARKIRISFEKHDVSAVAELLDDAAPLTAEAVWNALPLEGEAYHAKWANNEVYILTPPFAEKDPGRENATVFPIPGDFLYLPVPPGSNVPPFLREQCRETGLIDLAIFYGRENYLLGPEGHMPGNLFATITEGLEELAAACQDLWRNGAGDERMVISRVEE
;
A
#
# COMPACT_ATOMS: atom_id res chain seq x y z
N MET A 1 23.11 1.19 3.93
CA MET A 1 22.35 1.39 2.68
C MET A 1 20.90 1.13 3.00
N ALA A 2 19.97 1.94 2.49
CA ALA A 2 18.54 1.74 2.77
C ALA A 2 18.09 0.41 2.15
N ARG A 3 17.28 -0.36 2.90
CA ARG A 3 16.68 -1.60 2.37
C ARG A 3 15.74 -1.23 1.23
N LYS A 4 15.75 -2.01 0.15
CA LYS A 4 14.94 -1.76 -1.04
C LYS A 4 13.91 -2.85 -1.25
N ILE A 5 12.71 -2.45 -1.65
CA ILE A 5 11.61 -3.34 -2.03
C ILE A 5 11.23 -3.07 -3.48
N ARG A 6 10.80 -4.12 -4.19
CA ARG A 6 10.23 -4.04 -5.53
C ARG A 6 8.73 -4.19 -5.43
N ILE A 7 8.02 -3.32 -6.14
CA ILE A 7 6.59 -3.39 -6.38
C ILE A 7 6.40 -3.79 -7.84
N SER A 8 5.58 -4.80 -8.11
CA SER A 8 5.28 -5.28 -9.46
C SER A 8 3.77 -5.40 -9.66
N PHE A 9 3.29 -4.96 -10.82
CA PHE A 9 1.96 -5.31 -11.34
C PHE A 9 2.12 -6.40 -12.39
N GLU A 10 1.61 -7.60 -12.11
CA GLU A 10 1.90 -8.79 -12.91
C GLU A 10 1.35 -8.69 -14.34
N LYS A 11 0.16 -8.15 -14.54
CA LYS A 11 -0.50 -8.10 -15.85
C LYS A 11 0.00 -6.94 -16.70
N HIS A 12 0.28 -5.79 -16.09
CA HIS A 12 0.92 -4.67 -16.79
C HIS A 12 2.41 -4.89 -17.07
N ASP A 13 3.05 -5.88 -16.45
CA ASP A 13 4.48 -6.15 -16.57
C ASP A 13 5.34 -4.92 -16.27
N VAL A 14 4.95 -4.16 -15.24
CA VAL A 14 5.68 -2.99 -14.76
C VAL A 14 6.19 -3.22 -13.35
N SER A 15 7.33 -2.61 -13.03
CA SER A 15 7.88 -2.64 -11.68
C SER A 15 8.52 -1.32 -11.29
N ALA A 16 8.44 -1.01 -10.00
CA ALA A 16 9.09 0.13 -9.37
C ALA A 16 9.91 -0.35 -8.17
N VAL A 17 10.88 0.46 -7.76
CA VAL A 17 11.70 0.21 -6.56
C VAL A 17 11.44 1.32 -5.56
N ALA A 18 11.20 0.93 -4.31
CA ALA A 18 11.08 1.84 -3.19
C ALA A 18 12.17 1.59 -2.14
N GLU A 19 12.65 2.67 -1.53
CA GLU A 19 13.54 2.64 -0.38
C GLU A 19 12.69 2.64 0.90
N LEU A 20 12.98 1.71 1.82
CA LEU A 20 12.37 1.70 3.14
C LEU A 20 12.89 2.87 3.97
N LEU A 21 11.97 3.54 4.66
CA LEU A 21 12.24 4.69 5.52
C LEU A 21 12.61 4.22 6.93
N ASP A 22 13.66 3.40 7.03
CA ASP A 22 14.08 2.73 8.28
C ASP A 22 14.35 3.70 9.45
N ASP A 23 14.74 4.94 9.15
CA ASP A 23 14.98 5.97 10.17
C ASP A 23 13.69 6.65 10.66
N ALA A 24 12.69 6.82 9.78
CA ALA A 24 11.47 7.58 10.09
C ALA A 24 10.30 6.68 10.51
N ALA A 25 10.25 5.45 10.00
CA ALA A 25 9.21 4.46 10.29
C ALA A 25 9.81 3.06 10.58
N PRO A 26 10.73 2.94 11.56
CA PRO A 26 11.46 1.69 11.82
C PRO A 26 10.55 0.49 12.09
N LEU A 27 9.47 0.68 12.87
CA LEU A 27 8.60 -0.42 13.28
C LEU A 27 7.76 -0.92 12.10
N THR A 28 7.20 0.01 11.32
CA THR A 28 6.38 -0.30 10.14
C THR A 28 7.25 -0.92 9.04
N ALA A 29 8.43 -0.36 8.79
CA ALA A 29 9.37 -0.88 7.79
C ALA A 29 9.87 -2.28 8.15
N GLU A 30 10.19 -2.56 9.42
CA GLU A 30 10.54 -3.90 9.89
C GLU A 30 9.39 -4.90 9.76
N ALA A 31 8.18 -4.51 10.16
CA ALA A 31 6.99 -5.34 10.04
C ALA A 31 6.72 -5.76 8.59
N VAL A 32 6.77 -4.82 7.64
CA VAL A 32 6.62 -5.12 6.22
C VAL A 32 7.77 -6.00 5.76
N TRP A 33 9.03 -5.60 6.00
CA TRP A 33 10.21 -6.32 5.52
C TRP A 33 10.24 -7.80 5.92
N ASN A 34 9.89 -8.11 7.18
CA ASN A 34 9.89 -9.46 7.71
C ASN A 34 8.80 -10.34 7.11
N ALA A 35 7.69 -9.74 6.65
CA ALA A 35 6.57 -10.44 6.03
C ALA A 35 6.71 -10.62 4.51
N LEU A 36 7.66 -9.94 3.86
CA LEU A 36 7.85 -10.08 2.41
C LEU A 36 8.24 -11.52 2.02
N PRO A 37 7.69 -12.04 0.89
CA PRO A 37 6.85 -11.33 -0.09
C PRO A 37 5.39 -11.18 0.34
N LEU A 38 4.78 -10.05 -0.04
CA LEU A 38 3.36 -9.75 0.16
C LEU A 38 2.69 -9.55 -1.20
N GLU A 39 1.46 -10.02 -1.37
CA GLU A 39 0.75 -9.94 -2.64
C GLU A 39 -0.77 -9.92 -2.45
N GLY A 40 -1.48 -9.37 -3.43
CA GLY A 40 -2.94 -9.32 -3.43
C GLY A 40 -3.52 -8.78 -4.75
N GLU A 41 -4.85 -8.88 -4.88
CA GLU A 41 -5.58 -8.21 -5.97
C GLU A 41 -5.45 -6.69 -5.81
N ALA A 42 -5.10 -6.00 -6.89
CA ALA A 42 -4.97 -4.55 -6.89
C ALA A 42 -6.35 -3.87 -6.91
N TYR A 43 -6.52 -2.84 -6.08
CA TYR A 43 -7.71 -2.00 -6.07
C TYR A 43 -7.31 -0.55 -6.31
N HIS A 44 -8.07 0.16 -7.13
CA HIS A 44 -7.93 1.62 -7.23
C HIS A 44 -8.87 2.29 -6.24
N ALA A 45 -8.35 3.24 -5.48
CA ALA A 45 -9.10 3.94 -4.46
C ALA A 45 -10.23 4.79 -5.03
N LYS A 46 -11.24 5.03 -4.18
CA LYS A 46 -12.41 5.87 -4.51
C LYS A 46 -12.43 7.22 -3.79
N TRP A 47 -11.67 7.36 -2.70
CA TRP A 47 -11.66 8.58 -1.89
C TRP A 47 -10.29 9.27 -1.88
N ALA A 48 -9.19 8.52 -1.83
CA ALA A 48 -7.85 9.10 -1.70
C ALA A 48 -7.23 9.59 -3.02
N ASN A 49 -8.00 9.62 -4.11
CA ASN A 49 -7.57 10.05 -5.45
C ASN A 49 -6.54 9.09 -6.09
N ASN A 50 -5.26 9.45 -6.18
CA ASN A 50 -4.25 8.72 -6.96
C ASN A 50 -3.62 7.58 -6.16
N GLU A 51 -4.44 6.61 -5.74
CA GLU A 51 -4.05 5.49 -4.88
C GLU A 51 -4.42 4.15 -5.50
N VAL A 52 -3.45 3.23 -5.51
CA VAL A 52 -3.67 1.79 -5.77
C VAL A 52 -3.15 1.00 -4.58
N TYR A 53 -3.91 0.01 -4.14
CA TYR A 53 -3.61 -0.73 -2.92
C TYR A 53 -3.94 -2.22 -3.02
N ILE A 54 -3.39 -2.99 -2.09
CA ILE A 54 -3.83 -4.37 -1.78
C ILE A 54 -4.33 -4.44 -0.33
N LEU A 55 -5.20 -5.41 -0.08
CA LEU A 55 -5.62 -5.77 1.27
C LEU A 55 -5.06 -7.15 1.64
N THR A 56 -4.33 -7.23 2.73
CA THR A 56 -3.80 -8.49 3.27
C THR A 56 -4.35 -8.75 4.67
N PRO A 57 -4.36 -10.00 5.15
CA PRO A 57 -4.43 -10.26 6.59
C PRO A 57 -3.30 -9.52 7.33
N PRO A 58 -3.48 -9.18 8.61
CA PRO A 58 -2.38 -8.73 9.45
C PRO A 58 -1.24 -9.75 9.48
N PHE A 59 -0.02 -9.28 9.23
CA PHE A 59 1.18 -10.13 9.12
C PHE A 59 2.24 -9.84 10.19
N ALA A 60 2.10 -8.74 10.93
CA ALA A 60 3.00 -8.39 12.02
C ALA A 60 2.51 -9.03 13.33
N GLU A 61 3.42 -9.60 14.13
CA GLU A 61 3.08 -10.14 15.47
C GLU A 61 2.51 -9.04 16.39
N LYS A 62 2.97 -7.80 16.20
CA LYS A 62 2.50 -6.63 16.91
C LYS A 62 2.25 -5.49 15.92
N ASP A 63 1.11 -4.83 16.06
CA ASP A 63 0.80 -3.62 15.32
C ASP A 63 1.86 -2.53 15.58
N PRO A 64 2.50 -1.95 14.55
CA PRO A 64 3.49 -0.88 14.72
C PRO A 64 2.88 0.39 15.34
N GLY A 65 1.56 0.53 15.35
CA GLY A 65 0.85 1.73 15.78
C GLY A 65 1.02 2.86 14.77
N ARG A 66 0.62 4.08 15.15
CA ARG A 66 0.77 5.26 14.28
C ARG A 66 2.23 5.72 14.25
N GLU A 67 2.82 5.73 13.06
CA GLU A 67 4.25 6.02 12.84
C GLU A 67 4.45 6.73 11.50
N ASN A 68 5.24 7.83 11.47
CA ASN A 68 5.47 8.64 10.25
C ASN A 68 4.19 8.92 9.42
N ALA A 69 3.09 9.22 10.11
CA ALA A 69 1.77 9.19 9.49
C ALA A 69 1.41 10.47 8.72
N THR A 70 0.78 10.31 7.55
CA THR A 70 0.27 11.42 6.72
C THR A 70 -1.19 11.19 6.35
N VAL A 71 -1.91 12.29 6.10
CA VAL A 71 -3.23 12.28 5.42
C VAL A 71 -3.18 12.98 4.06
N PHE A 72 -1.99 13.45 3.66
CA PHE A 72 -1.72 14.15 2.40
C PHE A 72 -0.51 13.52 1.69
N PRO A 73 -0.58 12.23 1.31
CA PRO A 73 0.53 11.56 0.64
C PRO A 73 0.81 12.17 -0.73
N ILE A 74 2.07 12.05 -1.12
CA ILE A 74 2.63 12.60 -2.36
C ILE A 74 3.04 11.47 -3.31
N PRO A 75 3.38 11.78 -4.59
CA PRO A 75 3.81 10.76 -5.53
C PRO A 75 5.03 10.00 -5.03
N GLY A 76 4.95 8.67 -5.07
CA GLY A 76 5.97 7.75 -4.60
C GLY A 76 5.78 7.28 -3.15
N ASP A 77 4.85 7.86 -2.39
CA ASP A 77 4.58 7.40 -1.03
C ASP A 77 3.97 5.98 -1.05
N PHE A 78 4.50 5.11 -0.19
CA PHE A 78 3.94 3.81 0.11
C PHE A 78 3.50 3.77 1.58
N LEU A 79 2.19 3.68 1.78
CA LEU A 79 1.57 3.71 3.10
C LEU A 79 1.15 2.33 3.58
N TYR A 80 1.24 2.15 4.89
CA TYR A 80 0.67 1.05 5.64
C TYR A 80 -0.52 1.58 6.46
N LEU A 81 -1.71 1.01 6.28
CA LEU A 81 -2.91 1.41 7.01
C LEU A 81 -3.58 0.18 7.64
N PRO A 82 -3.65 0.11 8.98
CA PRO A 82 -4.49 -0.88 9.64
C PRO A 82 -5.96 -0.67 9.30
N VAL A 83 -6.67 -1.76 8.97
CA VAL A 83 -8.12 -1.80 8.80
C VAL A 83 -8.69 -2.63 9.96
N PRO A 84 -9.24 -1.98 11.00
CA PRO A 84 -9.70 -2.66 12.21
C PRO A 84 -10.81 -3.69 11.95
N PRO A 85 -10.96 -4.70 12.84
CA PRO A 85 -12.07 -5.62 12.72
C PRO A 85 -13.44 -4.97 12.71
N GLY A 86 -14.30 -5.42 11.80
CA GLY A 86 -15.65 -4.86 11.63
C GLY A 86 -15.73 -3.60 10.76
N SER A 87 -14.60 -3.14 10.20
CA SER A 87 -14.57 -2.05 9.21
C SER A 87 -15.40 -2.38 7.97
N ASN A 88 -15.86 -1.34 7.28
CA ASN A 88 -16.62 -1.51 6.05
C ASN A 88 -15.69 -1.85 4.87
N VAL A 89 -15.63 -3.13 4.51
CA VAL A 89 -14.82 -3.67 3.41
C VAL A 89 -15.70 -4.34 2.35
N PRO A 90 -15.17 -4.66 1.14
CA PRO A 90 -15.90 -5.41 0.13
C PRO A 90 -16.54 -6.69 0.70
N PRO A 91 -17.75 -7.09 0.24
CA PRO A 91 -18.51 -8.18 0.85
C PRO A 91 -17.73 -9.49 1.05
N PHE A 92 -16.86 -9.84 0.11
CA PHE A 92 -16.05 -11.05 0.13
C PHE A 92 -14.90 -11.03 1.14
N LEU A 93 -14.52 -9.85 1.67
CA LEU A 93 -13.49 -9.70 2.73
C LEU A 93 -14.08 -9.53 4.14
N ARG A 94 -15.41 -9.47 4.27
CA ARG A 94 -16.06 -9.13 5.55
C ARG A 94 -15.83 -10.16 6.65
N GLU A 95 -15.72 -11.44 6.30
CA GLU A 95 -15.44 -12.51 7.26
C GLU A 95 -14.01 -12.37 7.81
N GLN A 96 -13.01 -12.36 6.92
CA GLN A 96 -11.60 -12.10 7.27
C GLN A 96 -11.43 -10.83 8.11
N CYS A 97 -12.02 -9.73 7.66
CA CYS A 97 -11.94 -8.45 8.36
C CYS A 97 -12.58 -8.54 9.74
N ARG A 98 -13.71 -9.23 9.92
CA ARG A 98 -14.32 -9.41 11.25
C ARG A 98 -13.44 -10.21 12.21
N GLU A 99 -12.73 -11.21 11.72
CA GLU A 99 -11.92 -12.10 12.56
C GLU A 99 -10.60 -11.46 12.99
N THR A 100 -9.91 -10.79 12.06
CA THR A 100 -8.53 -10.33 12.27
C THR A 100 -8.29 -8.87 11.89
N GLY A 101 -9.20 -8.27 11.13
CA GLY A 101 -8.93 -7.02 10.42
C GLY A 101 -8.19 -7.28 9.10
N LEU A 102 -7.65 -6.23 8.51
CA LEU A 102 -6.80 -6.27 7.32
C LEU A 102 -5.69 -5.23 7.47
N ILE A 103 -4.69 -5.31 6.61
CA ILE A 103 -3.72 -4.26 6.35
C ILE A 103 -3.91 -3.81 4.91
N ASP A 104 -4.06 -2.51 4.73
CA ASP A 104 -4.04 -1.84 3.44
C ASP A 104 -2.61 -1.35 3.16
N LEU A 105 -2.03 -1.83 2.06
CA LEU A 105 -0.73 -1.40 1.55
C LEU A 105 -0.97 -0.59 0.29
N ALA A 106 -0.80 0.73 0.40
CA ALA A 106 -1.28 1.70 -0.57
C ALA A 106 -0.15 2.52 -1.20
N ILE A 107 -0.11 2.57 -2.53
CA ILE A 107 0.85 3.36 -3.29
C ILE A 107 0.15 4.60 -3.83
N PHE A 108 0.77 5.76 -3.63
CA PHE A 108 0.32 7.03 -4.16
C PHE A 108 1.16 7.41 -5.38
N TYR A 109 0.53 7.45 -6.54
CA TYR A 109 1.23 7.64 -7.82
C TYR A 109 1.07 9.05 -8.41
N GLY A 110 0.25 9.89 -7.78
CA GLY A 110 -0.06 11.27 -8.21
C GLY A 110 -0.17 12.26 -7.05
N ARG A 111 -0.47 13.53 -7.34
CA ARG A 111 -0.61 14.62 -6.33
C ARG A 111 -2.08 14.91 -6.00
N GLU A 112 -2.31 15.79 -5.03
CA GLU A 112 -3.65 16.26 -4.65
C GLU A 112 -4.50 15.14 -4.05
N ASN A 113 -3.86 14.36 -3.18
CA ASN A 113 -4.49 13.28 -2.44
C ASN A 113 -4.91 13.78 -1.06
N TYR A 114 -6.01 13.20 -0.55
CA TYR A 114 -6.48 13.46 0.80
C TYR A 114 -7.15 12.22 1.38
N LEU A 115 -6.58 11.68 2.46
CA LEU A 115 -7.07 10.45 3.09
C LEU A 115 -8.21 10.79 4.04
N LEU A 116 -9.39 10.85 3.45
CA LEU A 116 -10.65 11.12 4.13
C LEU A 116 -11.67 10.05 3.75
N GLY A 117 -12.20 9.36 4.74
CA GLY A 117 -13.30 8.42 4.60
C GLY A 117 -14.56 8.87 5.36
N PRO A 118 -15.62 8.04 5.37
CA PRO A 118 -16.84 8.27 6.14
C PRO A 118 -16.61 8.44 7.64
N GLU A 119 -15.50 7.88 8.17
CA GLU A 119 -15.11 7.96 9.57
C GLU A 119 -14.15 9.13 9.87
N GLY A 120 -13.87 9.97 8.87
CA GLY A 120 -12.98 11.12 8.97
C GLY A 120 -11.59 10.86 8.42
N HIS A 121 -10.58 11.50 9.00
CA HIS A 121 -9.20 11.36 8.56
C HIS A 121 -8.69 9.94 8.79
N MET A 122 -7.96 9.41 7.81
CA MET A 122 -7.35 8.07 7.89
C MET A 122 -5.83 8.20 7.73
N PRO A 123 -5.07 8.52 8.80
CA PRO A 123 -3.63 8.66 8.70
C PRO A 123 -2.97 7.30 8.39
N GLY A 124 -2.23 7.22 7.29
CA GLY A 124 -1.44 6.03 6.93
C GLY A 124 0.03 6.23 7.27
N ASN A 125 0.70 5.16 7.71
CA ASN A 125 2.13 5.19 8.03
C ASN A 125 2.96 5.18 6.76
N LEU A 126 3.69 6.26 6.49
CA LEU A 126 4.62 6.32 5.36
C LEU A 126 5.88 5.53 5.70
N PHE A 127 6.04 4.35 5.08
CA PHE A 127 7.12 3.42 5.42
C PHE A 127 8.14 3.21 4.29
N ALA A 128 7.79 3.56 3.05
CA ALA A 128 8.71 3.52 1.92
C ALA A 128 8.40 4.62 0.90
N THR A 129 9.41 5.00 0.11
CA THR A 129 9.26 5.94 -1.00
C THR A 129 9.82 5.35 -2.27
N ILE A 130 9.03 5.37 -3.36
CA ILE A 130 9.46 4.93 -4.69
C ILE A 130 10.56 5.86 -5.20
N THR A 131 11.71 5.29 -5.54
CA THR A 131 12.89 6.00 -6.06
C THR A 131 13.17 5.71 -7.53
N GLU A 132 12.63 4.61 -8.07
CA GLU A 132 12.85 4.17 -9.45
C GLU A 132 11.54 3.61 -10.03
N GLY A 133 11.24 3.92 -11.29
CA GLY A 133 10.08 3.35 -12.02
C GLY A 133 8.71 3.95 -11.66
N LEU A 134 8.65 5.11 -11.02
CA LEU A 134 7.37 5.74 -10.64
C LEU A 134 6.53 6.15 -11.87
N GLU A 135 7.16 6.61 -12.95
CA GLU A 135 6.43 7.07 -14.15
C GLU A 135 5.68 5.92 -14.82
N GLU A 136 6.35 4.79 -15.02
CA GLU A 136 5.78 3.58 -15.61
C GLU A 136 4.71 2.97 -14.70
N LEU A 137 4.95 2.91 -13.38
CA LEU A 137 3.96 2.46 -12.42
C LEU A 137 2.73 3.37 -12.40
N ALA A 138 2.91 4.69 -12.44
CA ALA A 138 1.82 5.65 -12.49
C ALA A 138 0.97 5.52 -13.75
N ALA A 139 1.59 5.23 -14.91
CA ALA A 139 0.87 4.95 -16.15
C ALA A 139 -0.01 3.70 -16.02
N ALA A 140 0.50 2.63 -15.40
CA ALA A 140 -0.29 1.43 -15.12
C ALA A 140 -1.43 1.70 -14.12
N CYS A 141 -1.18 2.46 -13.04
CA CYS A 141 -2.22 2.87 -12.10
C CYS A 141 -3.36 3.66 -12.80
N GLN A 142 -3.02 4.56 -13.72
CA GLN A 142 -4.00 5.31 -14.51
C GLN A 142 -4.82 4.40 -15.43
N ASP A 143 -4.21 3.37 -16.02
CA ASP A 143 -4.94 2.38 -16.81
C ASP A 143 -5.91 1.58 -15.93
N LEU A 144 -5.47 1.10 -14.75
CA LEU A 144 -6.32 0.42 -13.77
C LEU A 144 -7.53 1.27 -13.36
N TRP A 145 -7.33 2.57 -13.15
CA TRP A 145 -8.43 3.50 -12.88
C TRP A 145 -9.43 3.58 -14.05
N ARG A 146 -8.90 3.73 -15.27
CA ARG A 146 -9.71 4.00 -16.46
C ARG A 146 -10.44 2.78 -17.00
N ASN A 147 -9.79 1.62 -16.92
CA ASN A 147 -10.20 0.36 -17.57
C ASN A 147 -10.56 -0.74 -16.56
N GLY A 148 -10.31 -0.51 -15.27
CA GLY A 148 -10.62 -1.43 -14.18
C GLY A 148 -9.45 -2.36 -13.84
N ALA A 149 -9.38 -2.76 -12.57
CA ALA A 149 -8.28 -3.59 -12.08
C ALA A 149 -8.37 -5.07 -12.47
N GLY A 150 -9.55 -5.58 -12.82
CA GLY A 150 -9.72 -6.95 -13.31
C GLY A 150 -9.09 -7.99 -12.38
N ASP A 151 -8.17 -8.78 -12.93
CA ASP A 151 -7.34 -9.80 -12.28
C ASP A 151 -5.89 -9.32 -12.02
N GLU A 152 -5.65 -8.00 -12.04
CA GLU A 152 -4.34 -7.44 -11.74
C GLU A 152 -3.91 -7.77 -10.30
N ARG A 153 -2.65 -8.20 -10.16
CA ARG A 153 -2.05 -8.50 -8.86
C ARG A 153 -0.87 -7.58 -8.61
N MET A 154 -0.82 -7.01 -7.42
CA MET A 154 0.35 -6.30 -6.93
C MET A 154 1.17 -7.23 -6.05
N VAL A 155 2.46 -7.34 -6.35
CA VAL A 155 3.44 -8.13 -5.61
C VAL A 155 4.52 -7.22 -5.05
N ILE A 156 4.84 -7.40 -3.77
CA ILE A 156 5.87 -6.65 -3.05
C ILE A 156 6.93 -7.66 -2.61
N SER A 157 8.18 -7.42 -3.00
CA SER A 157 9.30 -8.33 -2.73
C SER A 157 10.55 -7.57 -2.32
N ARG A 158 11.51 -8.26 -1.69
CA ARG A 158 12.83 -7.68 -1.41
C ARG A 158 13.61 -7.56 -2.71
N VAL A 159 14.38 -6.49 -2.86
CA VAL A 159 15.40 -6.41 -3.92
C VAL A 159 16.63 -7.16 -3.40
N GLU A 160 16.99 -8.27 -4.06
CA GLU A 160 18.26 -8.97 -3.81
C GLU A 160 19.41 -8.13 -4.39
N GLU A 161 20.51 -7.99 -3.63
CA GLU A 161 21.77 -7.36 -4.09
C GLU A 161 22.55 -8.28 -5.03
#